data_AF-A0A651DPF0-F1
#
_entry.id   AF-A0A651DPF0-F1
#
_cell.length_a   1.000
_cell.length_b   1.000
_cell.length_c   1.000
_cell.angle_alpha   90.00
_cell.angle_beta   90.00
_cell.angle_gamma   90.00
#
_symmetry.space_group_name_H-M   'P 1'
#
loop_
_entity.id
_entity.type
_entity.pdbx_description
1 polymer ?
#
loop_
_entity_poly.entity_id
_entity_poly.type
_entity_poly.pdbx_seq_one_letter_code
_entity_poly.pdbx_strand_id
1 'polypeptide(L)'
;MVSFLALLPRTLTTFLFALAALLRFYGNTNTTFLHLTTLRWSLLAFSLGAAALLVNLGLEWNAGNRSRNQQTEAREREARRDDLADEERRKADRERGRADRERNQADRERERAARQARIQNRWIVLQVQHHLAPQENTRAALADFIAFLQEYGE
;
A
#
# COMPACT_ATOMS: atom_id res chain seq x y z
N MET A 1 4.29 18.53 28.71
CA MET A 1 3.74 19.36 29.81
C MET A 1 2.23 19.20 29.80
N VAL A 2 1.67 18.33 30.64
CA VAL A 2 0.21 18.18 30.75
C VAL A 2 -0.29 19.43 31.43
N SER A 3 -0.89 20.34 30.66
CA SER A 3 -1.35 21.64 31.17
C SER A 3 -2.27 21.44 32.36
N PHE A 4 -2.08 22.24 33.41
CA PHE A 4 -2.94 22.30 34.60
C PHE A 4 -4.44 22.45 34.24
N LEU A 5 -4.74 23.05 33.08
CA LEU A 5 -6.06 23.14 32.47
C LEU A 5 -6.70 21.80 32.05
N ALA A 6 -5.92 20.75 31.80
CA ALA A 6 -6.43 19.43 31.43
C ALA A 6 -6.93 18.63 32.64
N LEU A 7 -6.44 18.95 33.85
CA LEU A 7 -6.86 18.32 35.11
C LEU A 7 -8.03 19.06 35.77
N LEU A 8 -8.13 20.37 35.52
CA LEU A 8 -9.15 21.27 36.04
C LEU A 8 -10.60 20.74 35.91
N PRO A 9 -11.06 20.22 34.76
CA PRO A 9 -12.45 19.78 34.60
C PRO A 9 -12.79 18.56 35.47
N ARG A 10 -11.83 17.62 35.59
CA ARG A 10 -12.02 16.37 36.33
C ARG A 10 -11.95 16.60 37.84
N THR A 11 -11.05 17.46 38.31
CA THR A 11 -10.99 17.81 39.74
C THR A 11 -12.16 18.72 40.14
N LEU A 12 -12.59 19.62 39.25
CA LEU A 12 -13.72 20.52 39.49
C LEU A 12 -15.04 19.75 39.58
N THR A 13 -15.28 18.75 38.72
CA THR A 13 -16.49 17.90 38.82
C THR A 13 -16.55 17.19 40.17
N THR A 14 -15.47 16.51 40.56
CA THR A 14 -15.39 15.82 41.86
C THR A 14 -15.59 16.80 43.03
N PHE A 15 -14.96 17.97 42.97
CA PHE A 15 -15.12 19.01 44.00
C PHE A 15 -16.55 19.53 44.10
N LEU A 16 -17.22 19.81 42.97
CA LEU A 16 -18.59 20.32 42.94
C LEU A 16 -19.60 19.29 43.48
N PHE A 17 -19.43 18.01 43.15
CA PHE A 17 -20.26 16.95 43.71
C PHE A 17 -20.01 16.76 45.21
N ALA A 18 -18.75 16.81 45.66
CA ALA A 18 -18.42 16.75 47.08
C ALA A 18 -19.00 17.94 47.86
N LEU A 19 -18.92 19.15 47.29
CA LEU A 19 -19.51 20.36 47.85
C LEU A 19 -21.04 20.26 47.89
N ALA A 20 -21.68 19.76 46.82
CA ALA A 20 -23.12 19.52 46.80
C ALA A 20 -23.55 18.53 47.89
N ALA A 21 -22.82 17.43 48.06
CA ALA A 21 -23.08 16.44 49.11
C ALA A 21 -22.88 17.03 50.51
N LEU A 22 -21.81 17.80 50.73
CA LEU A 22 -21.53 18.47 52.00
C LEU A 22 -22.67 19.44 52.36
N LEU A 23 -23.08 20.30 51.42
CA LEU A 23 -24.19 21.22 51.65
C LEU A 23 -25.53 20.49 51.86
N ARG A 24 -25.72 19.34 51.21
CA ARG A 24 -26.95 18.56 51.31
C ARG A 24 -27.11 17.81 52.63
N PHE A 25 -26.00 17.30 53.18
CA PHE A 25 -25.99 16.44 54.38
C PHE A 25 -25.58 17.17 55.66
N TYR A 26 -24.70 18.17 55.57
CA TYR A 26 -24.19 18.94 56.72
C TYR A 26 -24.67 20.40 56.73
N GLY A 27 -25.27 20.86 55.64
CA GLY A 27 -25.83 22.20 55.55
C GLY A 27 -27.15 22.30 56.30
N ASN A 28 -27.23 23.21 57.28
CA ASN A 28 -28.49 23.51 57.95
C ASN A 28 -29.46 24.17 56.95
N THR A 29 -30.65 23.60 56.77
CA THR A 29 -31.65 24.00 55.76
C THR A 29 -32.18 25.41 55.98
N ASN A 30 -32.10 25.90 57.21
CA ASN A 30 -32.62 27.20 57.62
C ASN A 30 -31.58 28.33 57.50
N THR A 31 -30.33 28.01 57.17
CA THR A 31 -29.28 29.00 56.99
C THR A 31 -29.41 29.62 55.59
N THR A 32 -29.49 30.95 55.55
CA THR A 32 -29.53 31.71 54.30
C THR A 32 -28.18 32.38 54.08
N PHE A 33 -27.59 32.15 52.91
CA PHE A 33 -26.37 32.83 52.47
C PHE A 33 -26.65 33.45 51.10
N LEU A 34 -26.45 34.77 50.97
CA LEU A 34 -26.79 35.55 49.76
C LEU A 34 -28.22 35.30 49.26
N HIS A 35 -29.22 35.39 50.14
CA HIS A 35 -30.65 35.18 49.87
C HIS A 35 -31.07 33.78 49.36
N LEU A 36 -30.13 32.83 49.27
CA LEU A 36 -30.38 31.46 48.87
C LEU A 36 -30.30 30.54 50.08
N THR A 37 -31.22 29.57 50.17
CA THR A 37 -31.16 28.51 51.18
C THR A 37 -30.03 27.54 50.86
N THR A 38 -29.47 26.91 51.89
CA THR A 38 -28.43 25.88 51.73
C THR A 38 -28.86 24.75 50.78
N LEU A 39 -30.16 24.44 50.74
CA LEU A 39 -30.74 23.47 49.81
C LEU A 39 -30.64 23.94 48.35
N ARG A 40 -30.94 25.20 48.05
CA ARG A 40 -30.77 25.78 46.69
C ARG A 40 -29.30 25.81 46.27
N TRP A 41 -28.39 26.12 47.19
CA TRP A 41 -26.96 26.05 46.93
C TRP A 41 -26.49 24.62 46.62
N SER A 42 -27.01 23.60 47.31
CA SER A 42 -26.69 22.20 46.99
C SER A 42 -27.14 21.78 45.59
N LEU A 43 -28.32 22.24 45.15
CA LEU A 43 -28.85 21.98 43.81
C LEU A 43 -28.04 22.70 42.74
N LEU A 44 -27.61 23.94 43.00
CA LEU A 44 -26.73 24.68 42.10
C LEU A 44 -25.37 23.98 41.96
N ALA A 45 -24.74 23.59 43.07
CA ALA A 45 -23.47 22.86 43.06
C ALA A 45 -23.59 21.52 42.30
N PHE A 46 -24.69 20.79 42.51
CA PHE A 46 -24.97 19.54 41.77
C PHE A 46 -25.14 19.79 40.27
N SER A 47 -25.93 20.81 39.89
CA SER A 47 -26.16 21.16 38.49
C SER A 47 -24.87 21.59 37.77
N LEU A 48 -24.02 22.37 38.44
CA LEU A 48 -22.71 22.75 37.94
C LEU A 48 -21.77 21.54 37.81
N GLY A 49 -21.78 20.62 38.78
CA GLY A 49 -21.03 19.37 38.72
C GLY A 49 -21.46 18.49 37.54
N ALA A 50 -22.77 18.37 37.30
CA ALA A 50 -23.32 17.63 36.17
C ALA A 50 -22.96 18.29 34.81
N ALA A 51 -23.07 19.61 34.71
CA ALA A 51 -22.68 20.34 33.49
C ALA A 51 -21.18 20.18 33.20
N ALA A 52 -20.32 20.29 34.22
CA ALA A 52 -18.89 20.08 34.07
C ALA A 52 -18.55 18.64 33.66
N LEU A 53 -19.32 17.65 34.12
CA LEU A 53 -19.15 16.25 33.74
C LEU A 53 -19.49 16.03 32.26
N LEU A 54 -20.58 16.62 31.77
CA LEU A 54 -20.94 16.57 30.35
C LEU A 54 -19.89 17.24 29.45
N VAL A 55 -19.35 18.39 29.87
CA VAL A 55 -18.28 19.06 29.15
C VAL A 55 -17.02 18.18 29.10
N ASN A 56 -16.64 17.56 30.22
CA ASN A 56 -15.47 16.69 30.27
C ASN A 56 -15.64 15.47 29.35
N LEU A 57 -16.80 14.83 29.39
CA LEU A 57 -17.12 13.69 28.53
C LEU A 57 -17.13 14.08 27.04
N GLY A 58 -17.69 15.25 26.71
CA GLY A 58 -17.70 15.77 25.34
C GLY A 58 -16.30 16.09 24.82
N LEU A 59 -15.43 16.66 25.65
CA LEU A 59 -14.03 16.95 25.30
C LEU A 59 -13.24 15.66 25.08
N GLU A 60 -13.38 14.69 25.98
CA GLU A 60 -12.73 13.37 25.87
C GLU A 60 -13.19 12.64 24.61
N TRP A 61 -14.50 12.65 24.33
CA TRP A 61 -15.07 12.10 23.11
C TRP A 61 -14.52 12.77 21.86
N ASN A 62 -14.49 14.10 21.82
CA ASN A 62 -14.00 14.86 20.67
C ASN A 62 -12.49 14.64 20.44
N ALA A 63 -11.69 14.64 21.51
CA ALA A 63 -10.27 14.36 21.44
C ALA A 63 -10.00 12.92 20.97
N GLY A 64 -10.75 11.96 21.52
CA GLY A 64 -10.69 10.55 21.12
C GLY A 64 -11.08 10.34 19.65
N ASN A 65 -12.16 10.98 19.20
CA ASN A 65 -12.62 10.88 17.82
C ASN A 65 -11.61 11.51 16.86
N ARG A 66 -11.04 12.68 17.21
CA ARG A 66 -9.99 13.31 16.40
C ARG A 66 -8.74 12.47 16.31
N SER A 67 -8.30 11.86 17.41
CA SER A 67 -7.17 10.93 17.42
C SER A 67 -7.42 9.70 16.54
N ARG A 68 -8.63 9.14 16.59
CA ARG A 68 -8.99 7.99 15.74
C ARG A 68 -9.02 8.38 14.26
N ASN A 69 -9.58 9.54 13.93
CA ASN A 69 -9.64 10.02 12.55
C ASN A 69 -8.23 10.24 11.97
N GLN A 70 -7.31 10.81 12.76
CA GLN A 70 -5.91 10.97 12.36
C GLN A 70 -5.21 9.63 12.11
N GLN A 71 -5.47 8.62 12.93
CA GLN A 71 -4.92 7.28 12.71
C GLN A 71 -5.48 6.63 11.45
N THR A 72 -6.78 6.78 11.18
CA THR A 72 -7.40 6.28 9.95
C THR A 72 -6.82 6.98 8.73
N GLU A 73 -6.73 8.31 8.74
CA GLU A 73 -6.12 9.07 7.65
C GLU A 73 -4.66 8.68 7.41
N ALA A 74 -3.88 8.45 8.47
CA ALA A 74 -2.50 8.00 8.34
C ALA A 74 -2.41 6.62 7.67
N ARG A 75 -3.26 5.67 8.09
CA ARG A 75 -3.34 4.33 7.49
C ARG A 75 -3.79 4.39 6.03
N GLU A 76 -4.76 5.24 5.70
CA GLU A 76 -5.20 5.41 4.31
C GLU A 76 -4.11 5.99 3.42
N ARG A 77 -3.32 6.94 3.93
CA ARG A 77 -2.18 7.51 3.19
C ARG A 77 -1.10 6.47 2.95
N GLU A 78 -0.82 5.62 3.94
CA GLU A 78 0.12 4.52 3.83
C GLU A 78 -0.37 3.49 2.80
N ALA A 79 -1.62 3.04 2.90
CA ALA A 79 -2.22 2.12 1.94
C ALA A 79 -2.19 2.67 0.50
N ARG A 80 -2.54 3.94 0.30
CA ARG A 80 -2.43 4.58 -1.04
C ARG A 80 -1.00 4.62 -1.56
N ARG A 81 -0.02 4.81 -0.68
CA ARG A 81 1.40 4.82 -1.09
C ARG A 81 1.86 3.44 -1.51
N ASP A 82 1.44 2.41 -0.79
CA ASP A 82 1.74 1.02 -1.11
C ASP A 82 1.08 0.60 -2.43
N ASP A 83 -0.18 0.99 -2.64
CA ASP A 83 -0.90 0.73 -3.90
C ASP A 83 -0.17 1.35 -5.10
N LEU A 84 0.30 2.60 -4.96
CA LEU A 84 1.08 3.27 -6.01
C LEU A 84 2.41 2.55 -6.28
N ALA A 85 3.12 2.13 -5.23
CA ALA A 85 4.37 1.39 -5.37
C ALA A 85 4.16 0.03 -6.05
N ASP A 86 3.07 -0.67 -5.73
CA ASP A 86 2.70 -1.92 -6.38
C ASP A 86 2.28 -1.72 -7.85
N GLU A 87 1.59 -0.63 -8.16
CA GLU A 87 1.26 -0.29 -9.54
C GLU A 87 2.53 -0.02 -10.37
N GLU A 88 3.50 0.73 -9.82
CA GLU A 88 4.79 0.97 -10.47
C GLU A 88 5.57 -0.34 -10.70
N ARG A 89 5.63 -1.22 -9.69
CA ARG A 89 6.25 -2.55 -9.83
C ARG A 89 5.60 -3.36 -10.94
N ARG A 90 4.27 -3.41 -10.98
CA ARG A 90 3.53 -4.12 -12.03
C ARG A 90 3.78 -3.54 -13.42
N LYS A 91 3.93 -2.22 -13.54
CA LYS A 91 4.30 -1.58 -14.82
C LYS A 91 5.71 -1.99 -15.25
N ALA A 92 6.68 -1.93 -14.34
CA ALA A 92 8.06 -2.34 -14.60
C ALA A 92 8.15 -3.82 -15.00
N ASP A 93 7.43 -4.72 -14.33
CA ASP A 93 7.41 -6.14 -14.66
C ASP A 93 6.79 -6.40 -16.04
N ARG A 94 5.74 -5.68 -16.41
CA ARG A 94 5.15 -5.77 -17.75
C ARG A 94 6.12 -5.29 -18.83
N GLU A 95 6.85 -4.22 -18.56
CA GLU A 95 7.84 -3.68 -19.50
C GLU A 95 9.01 -4.65 -19.70
N ARG A 96 9.55 -5.20 -18.61
CA ARG A 96 10.56 -6.27 -18.65
C ARG A 96 10.07 -7.47 -19.43
N GLY A 97 8.84 -7.93 -19.16
CA GLY A 97 8.25 -9.06 -19.87
C GLY A 97 8.06 -8.81 -21.37
N ARG A 98 7.87 -7.56 -21.80
CA ARG A 98 7.84 -7.20 -23.23
C ARG A 98 9.24 -7.24 -23.84
N ALA A 99 10.22 -6.64 -23.17
CA ALA A 99 11.60 -6.63 -23.61
C ALA A 99 12.17 -8.06 -23.72
N ASP A 100 11.85 -8.95 -22.79
CA ASP A 100 12.29 -10.35 -22.82
C ASP A 100 11.65 -11.11 -23.99
N ARG A 101 10.39 -10.85 -24.30
CA ARG A 101 9.73 -11.46 -25.47
C ARG A 101 10.35 -10.98 -26.77
N GLU A 102 10.65 -9.70 -26.89
CA GLU A 102 11.30 -9.12 -28.06
C GLU A 102 12.70 -9.69 -28.26
N ARG A 103 13.51 -9.79 -27.19
CA ARG A 103 14.81 -10.45 -27.22
C ARG A 103 14.70 -11.90 -27.68
N ASN A 104 13.78 -12.66 -27.09
CA ASN A 104 13.57 -14.06 -27.48
C ASN A 104 13.13 -14.21 -28.94
N GLN A 105 12.33 -13.27 -29.47
CA GLN A 105 11.96 -13.28 -30.88
C GLN A 105 13.18 -12.97 -31.77
N ALA A 106 13.95 -11.93 -31.44
CA ALA A 106 15.16 -11.57 -32.17
C ALA A 106 16.19 -12.71 -32.16
N ASP A 107 16.37 -13.41 -31.04
CA ASP A 107 17.29 -14.53 -30.94
C ASP A 107 16.83 -15.72 -31.78
N ARG A 108 15.52 -16.03 -31.81
CA ARG A 108 14.96 -17.05 -32.71
C ARG A 108 15.14 -16.69 -34.18
N GLU A 109 14.96 -15.42 -34.55
CA GLU A 109 15.18 -14.95 -35.91
C GLU A 109 16.65 -15.07 -36.31
N ARG A 110 17.57 -14.69 -35.40
CA ARG A 110 19.01 -14.86 -35.60
C ARG A 110 19.40 -16.33 -35.76
N GLU A 111 18.82 -17.22 -34.97
CA GLU A 111 19.07 -18.66 -35.10
C GLU A 111 18.58 -19.21 -36.45
N ARG A 112 17.38 -18.79 -36.89
CA ARG A 112 16.85 -19.15 -38.21
C ARG A 112 17.75 -18.64 -39.34
N ALA A 113 18.15 -17.37 -39.28
CA ALA A 113 19.05 -16.78 -40.26
C ALA A 113 20.42 -17.47 -40.27
N ALA A 114 20.99 -17.77 -39.10
CA ALA A 114 22.25 -18.48 -38.97
C ALA A 114 22.15 -19.92 -39.52
N ARG A 115 21.04 -20.61 -39.27
CA ARG A 115 20.77 -21.95 -39.84
C ARG A 115 20.71 -21.88 -41.38
N GLN A 116 19.95 -20.92 -41.93
CA GLN A 116 19.86 -20.72 -43.38
C GLN A 116 21.21 -20.38 -44.01
N ALA A 117 21.99 -19.48 -43.39
CA ALA A 117 23.32 -19.12 -43.86
C ALA A 117 24.28 -20.33 -43.86
N ARG A 118 24.20 -21.20 -42.84
CA ARG A 118 24.99 -22.44 -42.79
C ARG A 118 24.65 -23.39 -43.93
N ILE A 119 23.35 -23.54 -44.24
CA ILE A 119 22.87 -24.37 -45.36
C ILE A 119 23.37 -23.80 -46.70
N GLN A 120 23.20 -22.49 -46.91
CA GLN A 120 23.66 -21.81 -48.13
C GLN A 120 25.18 -21.93 -48.31
N ASN A 121 25.95 -21.66 -47.25
CA ASN A 121 27.41 -21.80 -47.31
C ASN A 121 27.84 -23.24 -47.63
N ARG A 122 27.18 -24.25 -47.05
CA ARG A 122 27.46 -25.66 -47.34
C ARG A 122 27.20 -25.99 -48.81
N TRP A 123 26.09 -25.50 -49.37
CA TRP A 123 25.75 -25.68 -50.77
C TRP A 123 26.78 -25.03 -51.71
N ILE A 124 27.14 -23.75 -51.46
CA ILE A 124 28.12 -23.02 -52.26
C ILE A 124 29.46 -23.76 -52.28
N VAL A 125 29.94 -24.23 -51.12
CA VAL A 125 31.20 -24.98 -51.03
C VAL A 125 31.16 -26.26 -51.85
N LEU A 126 30.08 -27.06 -51.74
CA LEU A 126 29.94 -28.30 -52.50
C LEU A 126 29.85 -28.04 -54.01
N GLN A 127 29.14 -26.99 -54.43
CA GLN A 127 29.03 -26.61 -55.84
C GLN A 127 30.37 -26.13 -56.42
N VAL A 128 31.10 -25.29 -55.69
CA VAL A 128 32.43 -24.80 -56.10
C VAL A 128 33.40 -25.98 -56.23
N GLN A 129 33.39 -26.92 -55.29
CA GLN A 129 34.19 -28.15 -55.39
C GLN A 129 33.84 -28.97 -56.64
N HIS A 130 32.55 -29.14 -56.93
CA HIS A 130 32.10 -29.88 -58.11
C HIS A 130 32.54 -29.23 -59.43
N HIS A 131 32.49 -27.90 -59.53
CA HIS A 131 32.91 -27.18 -60.73
C HIS A 131 34.44 -27.15 -60.93
N LEU A 132 35.22 -27.09 -59.85
CA LEU A 132 36.68 -27.06 -59.92
C LEU A 132 37.29 -28.45 -60.18
N ALA A 133 36.70 -29.50 -59.63
CA ALA A 133 37.15 -30.87 -59.82
C ALA A 133 35.95 -31.85 -59.72
N PRO A 134 35.30 -32.19 -60.85
CA PRO A 134 34.16 -33.09 -60.84
C PRO A 134 34.60 -34.53 -60.51
N GLN A 135 34.64 -34.86 -59.23
CA GLN A 135 34.87 -36.22 -58.73
C GLN A 135 33.56 -36.90 -58.34
N GLU A 136 33.51 -38.23 -58.43
CA GLU A 136 32.36 -39.06 -58.08
C GLU A 136 31.91 -38.85 -56.62
N ASN A 137 32.88 -38.66 -55.71
CA ASN A 137 32.62 -38.37 -54.29
C ASN A 137 31.85 -37.06 -54.08
N THR A 138 32.20 -35.99 -54.81
CA THR A 138 31.48 -34.70 -54.78
C THR A 138 30.07 -34.78 -55.35
N ARG A 139 29.85 -35.64 -56.37
CA ARG A 139 28.50 -35.91 -56.90
C ARG A 139 27.63 -36.64 -55.89
N ALA A 140 28.17 -37.68 -55.23
CA ALA A 140 27.46 -38.40 -54.18
C ALA A 140 27.11 -37.48 -53.00
N ALA A 141 28.06 -36.63 -52.57
CA ALA A 141 27.83 -35.67 -51.49
C ALA A 141 26.78 -34.58 -51.84
N LEU A 142 26.72 -34.14 -53.09
CA LEU A 142 25.67 -33.23 -53.57
C LEU A 142 24.30 -33.91 -53.60
N ALA A 143 24.23 -35.16 -54.07
CA ALA A 143 22.98 -35.93 -54.10
C ALA A 143 22.44 -36.19 -52.68
N ASP A 144 23.31 -36.55 -51.74
CA ASP A 144 22.98 -36.75 -50.33
C ASP A 144 22.50 -35.45 -49.67
N PHE A 145 23.16 -34.32 -49.98
CA PHE A 145 22.73 -33.01 -49.47
C PHE A 145 21.38 -32.54 -50.05
N ILE A 146 21.08 -32.87 -51.31
CA ILE A 146 19.76 -32.59 -51.92
C ILE A 146 18.68 -33.45 -51.25
N ALA A 147 18.96 -34.73 -50.99
CA ALA A 147 18.04 -35.62 -50.26
C ALA A 147 17.79 -35.09 -48.84
N PHE A 148 18.82 -34.65 -48.13
CA PHE A 148 18.70 -34.00 -46.82
C PHE A 148 17.80 -32.77 -46.86
N LEU A 149 17.91 -31.92 -47.89
CA LEU A 149 17.04 -30.75 -48.04
C LEU A 149 15.60 -31.12 -48.39
N GLN A 150 15.35 -32.23 -49.08
CA GLN A 150 13.99 -32.72 -49.33
C GLN A 150 13.33 -33.29 -48.07
N GLU A 151 14.11 -33.93 -47.19
CA GLU A 151 13.59 -34.54 -45.97
C GLU A 151 13.44 -33.54 -44.80
N TYR A 152 14.32 -32.53 -44.72
CA TYR A 152 14.36 -31.55 -43.61
C TYR A 152 14.10 -30.09 -44.04
N GLY A 153 13.60 -29.88 -45.26
CA GLY A 153 13.36 -28.55 -45.84
C GLY A 153 12.05 -27.87 -45.43
N GLU A 154 11.16 -28.58 -44.71
CA GLU A 154 9.92 -28.05 -44.11
C GLU A 154 10.14 -27.57 -42.66
#